data_AF-A0A4Q9FCD2-F1
#
_entry.id   AF-A0A4Q9FCD2-F1
#
_cell.length_a   1.000
_cell.length_b   1.000
_cell.length_c   1.000
_cell.angle_alpha   90.00
_cell.angle_beta   90.00
_cell.angle_gamma   90.00
#
_symmetry.space_group_name_H-M   'P 1'
#
loop_
_entity.id
_entity.type
_entity.pdbx_description
1 polymer ?
#
loop_
_entity_poly.entity_id
_entity_poly.type
_entity_poly.pdbx_seq_one_letter_code
_entity_poly.pdbx_strand_id
1 'polypeptide(L)'
;MLICLRPIFLRKISLSQIRTILTPTVVVHTRKMVTNIKISSLIILILSILSCQNTEQKTVKIIEKDYGLYKNENDSIAVELKLKEFNDWQKLLELTEHIVCNDSLPKITFDNDSVIKRVYLRNPCWEGIGCILIKQKNIIQIHNDTISKSDRFFYPLDSLTSVLKKDFENNGKIPSWSVSPEKLMIFISYDNDEMERLPKTLERVINEYEKLTDSVVLKIWLNDKFDIPPPPPPPKEIG
;
A
#
# COMPACT_ATOMS: atom_id res chain seq x y z
N MET A 1 -2.46 -16.89 22.69
CA MET A 1 -2.23 -15.56 23.26
C MET A 1 -2.85 -14.51 22.33
N LEU A 2 -3.63 -13.60 22.90
CA LEU A 2 -4.24 -12.45 22.21
C LEU A 2 -3.30 -11.27 22.39
N ILE A 3 -3.00 -10.51 21.33
CA ILE A 3 -2.25 -9.24 21.45
C ILE A 3 -3.23 -8.10 21.54
N CYS A 4 -2.92 -7.14 22.43
CA CYS A 4 -3.55 -5.84 22.48
C CYS A 4 -2.63 -4.81 21.81
N LEU A 5 -3.18 -4.02 20.90
CA LEU A 5 -2.46 -3.07 20.05
C LEU A 5 -2.91 -1.64 20.42
N ARG A 6 -1.95 -0.70 20.42
CA ARG A 6 -1.87 0.42 21.37
C ARG A 6 -2.68 1.67 20.97
N PRO A 7 -3.09 2.47 21.99
CA PRO A 7 -3.31 3.92 21.85
C PRO A 7 -2.52 4.77 22.88
N ILE A 8 -1.88 5.88 22.46
CA ILE A 8 -1.61 7.10 23.28
C ILE A 8 -1.72 8.39 22.40
N PHE A 9 -2.71 9.21 22.76
CA PHE A 9 -3.14 10.57 22.29
C PHE A 9 -2.10 11.70 22.50
N LEU A 10 -2.10 12.94 21.95
CA LEU A 10 -2.97 13.78 21.09
C LEU A 10 -2.18 15.07 20.68
N ARG A 11 -2.38 15.63 19.48
CA ARG A 11 -2.53 17.09 19.28
C ARG A 11 -3.15 17.41 17.90
N LYS A 12 -4.29 18.11 17.91
CA LYS A 12 -4.99 18.64 16.72
C LYS A 12 -4.36 19.97 16.26
N ILE A 13 -4.20 20.13 14.95
CA ILE A 13 -4.04 21.44 14.28
C ILE A 13 -5.17 21.59 13.26
N SER A 14 -5.78 22.78 13.24
CA SER A 14 -6.88 23.19 12.38
C SER A 14 -6.35 24.01 11.19
N LEU A 15 -6.89 23.77 9.98
CA LEU A 15 -6.71 24.64 8.82
C LEU A 15 -8.05 24.91 8.11
N SER A 16 -8.29 26.20 7.86
CA SER A 16 -9.30 26.81 6.99
C SER A 16 -8.54 27.81 6.10
N GLN A 17 -8.86 28.15 4.85
CA GLN A 17 -10.03 27.97 4.00
C GLN A 17 -9.63 28.37 2.55
N ILE A 18 -10.43 27.95 1.57
CA ILE A 18 -10.33 28.18 0.11
C ILE A 18 -11.12 29.44 -0.32
N ARG A 19 -10.68 30.17 -1.37
CA ARG A 19 -11.51 30.73 -2.49
C ARG A 19 -10.62 31.49 -3.49
N THR A 20 -10.45 31.13 -4.77
CA THR A 20 -11.34 31.10 -5.98
C THR A 20 -11.41 32.44 -6.78
N ILE A 21 -10.71 32.43 -7.93
CA ILE A 21 -11.01 32.89 -9.31
C ILE A 21 -11.49 34.33 -9.58
N LEU A 22 -10.80 35.01 -10.51
CA LEU A 22 -11.39 35.91 -11.50
C LEU A 22 -10.67 35.76 -12.87
N THR A 23 -11.43 35.45 -13.92
CA THR A 23 -11.03 35.44 -15.33
C THR A 23 -11.26 36.81 -15.98
N PRO A 24 -10.42 37.24 -16.93
CA PRO A 24 -10.83 38.22 -17.93
C PRO A 24 -10.94 37.62 -19.34
N THR A 25 -12.06 37.95 -19.97
CA THR A 25 -12.40 37.82 -21.39
C THR A 25 -11.34 38.38 -22.32
N VAL A 26 -10.98 37.62 -23.36
CA VAL A 26 -10.14 38.11 -24.48
C VAL A 26 -10.99 38.26 -25.74
N VAL A 27 -10.87 39.44 -26.34
CA VAL A 27 -11.58 39.92 -27.53
C VAL A 27 -11.10 39.20 -28.78
N VAL A 28 -12.03 38.63 -29.55
CA VAL A 28 -11.77 37.98 -30.84
C VAL A 28 -11.66 39.05 -31.93
N HIS A 29 -10.50 39.12 -32.58
CA HIS A 29 -10.26 39.96 -33.74
C HIS A 29 -10.34 39.10 -35.02
N THR A 30 -11.42 39.23 -35.79
CA THR A 30 -11.56 38.54 -37.08
C THR A 30 -10.83 39.30 -38.18
N ARG A 31 -9.69 38.79 -38.64
CA ARG A 31 -9.05 39.21 -39.90
C ARG A 31 -9.68 38.46 -41.07
N LYS A 32 -10.10 39.22 -42.08
CA LYS A 32 -10.63 38.74 -43.36
C LYS A 32 -9.46 38.23 -44.22
N MET A 33 -9.37 36.92 -44.44
CA MET A 33 -8.44 36.34 -45.43
C MET A 33 -9.13 36.29 -46.80
N VAL A 34 -8.48 36.88 -47.81
CA VAL A 34 -8.79 36.68 -49.23
C VAL A 34 -7.76 35.71 -49.76
N THR A 35 -8.16 34.48 -50.10
CA THR A 35 -7.27 33.45 -50.64
C THR A 35 -7.50 33.24 -52.14
N ASN A 36 -6.42 33.32 -52.91
CA ASN A 36 -6.38 32.88 -54.31
C ASN A 36 -6.54 31.34 -54.37
N ILE A 37 -7.70 30.88 -54.83
CA ILE A 37 -8.18 29.49 -54.77
C ILE A 37 -7.31 28.46 -55.53
N LYS A 38 -6.35 28.88 -56.36
CA LYS A 38 -5.56 27.94 -57.18
C LYS A 38 -4.32 27.35 -56.49
N ILE A 39 -3.75 28.04 -55.50
CA ILE A 39 -2.57 27.53 -54.75
C ILE A 39 -3.00 26.62 -53.59
N SER A 40 -4.26 26.73 -53.16
CA SER A 40 -4.84 25.97 -52.05
C SER A 40 -4.92 24.46 -52.32
N SER A 41 -5.09 24.05 -53.58
CA SER A 41 -5.27 22.63 -53.92
C SER A 41 -3.96 21.81 -53.79
N LEU A 42 -2.80 22.45 -53.99
CA LEU A 42 -1.51 21.75 -53.97
C LEU A 42 -1.02 21.52 -52.53
N ILE A 43 -1.33 22.44 -51.62
CA ILE A 43 -0.98 22.36 -50.19
C ILE A 43 -1.77 21.24 -49.51
N ILE A 44 -3.06 21.09 -49.85
CA ILE A 44 -3.91 20.01 -49.34
C ILE A 44 -3.37 18.64 -49.79
N LEU A 45 -2.90 18.55 -51.04
CA LEU A 45 -2.34 17.31 -51.59
C LEU A 45 -1.03 16.89 -50.88
N ILE A 46 -0.15 17.84 -50.57
CA ILE A 46 1.12 17.58 -49.85
C ILE A 46 0.86 17.18 -48.39
N LEU A 47 -0.12 17.82 -47.72
CA LEU A 47 -0.52 17.47 -46.35
C LEU A 47 -1.10 16.04 -46.27
N SER A 48 -1.78 15.55 -47.31
CA SER A 48 -2.26 14.16 -47.33
C SER A 48 -1.15 13.11 -47.44
N ILE A 49 0.03 13.43 -47.98
CA ILE A 49 1.14 12.46 -48.13
C ILE A 49 1.90 12.26 -46.80
N LEU A 50 1.89 13.27 -45.92
CA LEU A 50 2.53 13.19 -44.60
C LEU A 50 1.65 12.53 -43.53
N SER A 51 0.37 12.27 -43.82
CA SER A 51 -0.58 11.72 -42.84
C SER A 51 -0.60 10.18 -42.76
N CYS A 52 0.29 9.49 -43.47
CA CYS A 52 0.40 8.02 -43.45
C CYS A 52 1.80 7.56 -43.03
N GLN A 53 2.19 7.89 -41.80
CA GLN A 53 3.06 7.03 -41.01
C GLN A 53 2.35 6.77 -39.69
N ASN A 54 1.28 5.95 -39.75
CA ASN A 54 0.77 5.31 -38.56
C ASN A 54 1.83 4.30 -38.11
N THR A 55 2.83 4.78 -37.36
CA THR A 55 3.51 3.93 -36.40
C THR A 55 2.41 3.36 -35.52
N GLU A 56 2.13 2.07 -35.67
CA GLU A 56 1.37 1.33 -34.68
C GLU A 56 2.12 1.48 -33.35
N GLN A 57 1.74 2.51 -32.58
CA GLN A 57 2.07 2.56 -31.17
C GLN A 57 1.40 1.32 -30.59
N LYS A 58 2.19 0.25 -30.37
CA LYS A 58 1.79 -0.85 -29.50
C LYS A 58 1.39 -0.21 -28.19
N THR A 59 0.09 -0.04 -27.98
CA THR A 59 -0.47 0.39 -26.71
C THR A 59 -0.08 -0.69 -25.71
N VAL A 60 0.94 -0.43 -24.90
CA VAL A 60 1.33 -1.32 -23.81
C VAL A 60 0.11 -1.39 -22.90
N LYS A 61 -0.54 -2.56 -22.86
CA LYS A 61 -1.68 -2.76 -21.98
C LYS A 61 -1.15 -2.76 -20.55
N ILE A 62 -1.41 -1.67 -19.83
CA ILE A 62 -1.05 -1.54 -18.42
C ILE A 62 -1.93 -2.52 -17.64
N ILE A 63 -1.29 -3.37 -16.84
CA ILE A 63 -1.97 -4.33 -15.96
C ILE A 63 -2.06 -3.70 -14.58
N GLU A 64 -3.28 -3.58 -14.05
CA GLU A 64 -3.52 -3.07 -12.71
C GLU A 64 -3.82 -4.21 -11.74
N LYS A 65 -3.19 -4.20 -10.57
CA LYS A 65 -3.42 -5.17 -9.50
C LYS A 65 -3.58 -4.47 -8.16
N ASP A 66 -4.75 -4.65 -7.55
CA ASP A 66 -5.10 -4.02 -6.27
C ASP A 66 -5.08 -5.07 -5.15
N TYR A 67 -4.17 -4.92 -4.19
CA TYR A 67 -3.99 -5.81 -3.05
C TYR A 67 -4.59 -5.22 -1.77
N GLY A 68 -5.46 -5.96 -1.10
CA GLY A 68 -6.09 -5.53 0.15
C GLY A 68 -7.35 -4.69 -0.01
N LEU A 69 -7.74 -4.34 -1.23
CA LEU A 69 -9.05 -3.76 -1.52
C LEU A 69 -10.13 -4.84 -1.55
N TYR A 70 -11.19 -4.70 -0.77
CA TYR A 70 -12.29 -5.67 -0.77
C TYR A 70 -13.27 -5.41 -1.91
N LYS A 71 -13.97 -6.46 -2.37
CA LYS A 71 -14.88 -6.39 -3.52
C LYS A 71 -16.02 -5.37 -3.38
N ASN A 72 -16.38 -5.03 -2.14
CA ASN A 72 -17.43 -4.08 -1.81
C ASN A 72 -16.90 -2.66 -1.53
N GLU A 73 -15.60 -2.43 -1.66
CA GLU A 73 -14.95 -1.12 -1.48
C GLU A 73 -14.59 -0.52 -2.83
N ASN A 74 -14.41 0.80 -2.87
CA ASN A 74 -14.05 1.54 -4.07
C ASN A 74 -12.76 2.33 -3.81
N ASP A 75 -11.94 2.53 -4.85
CA ASP A 75 -10.73 3.36 -4.77
C ASP A 75 -11.03 4.85 -4.49
N SER A 76 -12.29 5.29 -4.57
CA SER A 76 -12.68 6.67 -4.27
C SER A 76 -12.41 7.11 -2.84
N ILE A 77 -12.29 6.15 -1.90
CA ILE A 77 -11.93 6.45 -0.49
C ILE A 77 -10.43 6.31 -0.24
N ALA A 78 -9.64 5.96 -1.26
CA ALA A 78 -8.23 5.69 -1.08
C ALA A 78 -7.39 6.98 -1.08
N VAL A 79 -6.40 7.03 -0.18
CA VAL A 79 -5.47 8.15 -0.04
C VAL A 79 -4.05 7.63 -0.25
N GLU A 80 -3.34 8.21 -1.21
CA GLU A 80 -1.98 7.79 -1.58
C GLU A 80 -0.95 8.22 -0.52
N LEU A 81 -0.19 7.24 -0.03
CA LEU A 81 0.97 7.42 0.83
C LEU A 81 2.24 7.45 -0.03
N LYS A 82 2.77 8.65 -0.23
CA LYS A 82 4.03 8.83 -0.98
C LYS A 82 5.21 8.53 -0.07
N LEU A 83 5.66 7.28 -0.05
CA LEU A 83 6.73 6.82 0.85
C LEU A 83 8.01 7.66 0.82
N LYS A 84 8.34 8.29 -0.32
CA LYS A 84 9.51 9.18 -0.48
C LYS A 84 9.42 10.47 0.35
N GLU A 85 8.24 10.86 0.82
CA GLU A 85 8.01 12.06 1.65
C GLU A 85 8.27 11.79 3.14
N PHE A 86 8.59 10.54 3.52
CA PHE A 86 8.80 10.13 4.90
C PHE A 86 10.23 9.64 5.14
N ASN A 87 10.84 10.15 6.21
CA ASN A 87 12.11 9.69 6.76
C ASN A 87 11.98 9.31 8.24
N ASP A 88 10.74 9.22 8.71
CA ASP A 88 10.37 8.99 10.10
C ASP A 88 9.17 8.05 10.11
N TRP A 89 9.37 6.87 10.72
CA TRP A 89 8.37 5.82 10.79
C TRP A 89 7.12 6.28 11.53
N GLN A 90 7.30 7.04 12.61
CA GLN A 90 6.20 7.53 13.43
C GLN A 90 5.29 8.47 12.63
N LYS A 91 5.86 9.36 11.81
CA LYS A 91 5.05 10.24 10.95
C LYS A 91 4.25 9.48 9.91
N LEU A 92 4.80 8.39 9.36
CA LEU A 92 4.06 7.52 8.44
C LEU A 92 2.89 6.83 9.17
N LEU A 93 3.12 6.33 10.38
CA LEU A 93 2.07 5.74 11.21
C LEU A 93 0.98 6.77 11.54
N GLU A 94 1.35 7.97 11.96
CA GLU A 94 0.41 9.06 12.28
C GLU A 94 -0.46 9.46 11.08
N LEU A 95 0.12 9.58 9.89
CA LEU A 95 -0.66 9.87 8.68
C LEU A 95 -1.57 8.68 8.32
N THR A 96 -1.07 7.45 8.42
CA THR A 96 -1.85 6.25 8.17
C THR A 96 -3.07 6.21 9.09
N GLU A 97 -2.87 6.49 10.38
CA GLU A 97 -3.93 6.59 11.40
C GLU A 97 -4.94 7.70 11.06
N HIS A 98 -4.44 8.88 10.70
CA HIS A 98 -5.30 10.00 10.32
C HIS A 98 -6.19 9.67 9.12
N ILE A 99 -5.67 8.94 8.13
CA ILE A 99 -6.46 8.51 6.96
C ILE A 99 -7.55 7.52 7.38
N VAL A 100 -7.21 6.47 8.14
CA VAL A 100 -8.18 5.43 8.52
C VAL A 100 -9.27 5.94 9.47
N CYS A 101 -8.94 6.88 10.35
CA CYS A 101 -9.94 7.49 11.24
C CYS A 101 -10.84 8.53 10.56
N ASN A 102 -10.52 8.93 9.32
CA ASN A 102 -11.38 9.76 8.48
C ASN A 102 -12.08 8.93 7.38
N ASP A 103 -12.45 7.69 7.70
CA ASP A 103 -13.18 6.75 6.83
C ASP A 103 -12.53 6.55 5.44
N SER A 104 -11.21 6.70 5.35
CA SER A 104 -10.44 6.59 4.12
C SER A 104 -9.44 5.42 4.20
N LEU A 105 -8.93 4.99 3.05
CA LEU A 105 -8.08 3.81 2.93
C LEU A 105 -6.66 4.19 2.50
N PRO A 106 -5.64 4.06 3.34
CA PRO A 106 -4.27 4.39 2.96
C PRO A 106 -3.78 3.42 1.88
N LYS A 107 -3.15 3.95 0.83
CA LYS A 107 -2.72 3.18 -0.33
C LYS A 107 -1.29 3.50 -0.70
N ILE A 108 -0.53 2.50 -1.14
CA ILE A 108 0.82 2.66 -1.69
C ILE A 108 0.81 2.10 -3.11
N THR A 109 1.22 2.91 -4.08
CA THR A 109 1.29 2.53 -5.48
C THR A 109 2.74 2.25 -5.91
N PHE A 110 2.94 1.10 -6.57
CA PHE A 110 4.16 0.71 -7.26
C PHE A 110 3.87 0.68 -8.76
N ASP A 111 4.49 1.56 -9.52
CA ASP A 111 4.32 1.65 -10.96
C ASP A 111 5.62 1.29 -11.69
N ASN A 112 5.48 0.51 -12.76
CA ASN A 112 6.49 0.34 -13.79
C ASN A 112 5.83 0.41 -15.17
N ASP A 113 6.61 0.35 -16.24
CA ASP A 113 6.15 0.56 -17.63
C ASP A 113 4.98 -0.34 -18.08
N SER A 114 4.71 -1.44 -17.38
CA SER A 114 3.70 -2.44 -17.79
C SER A 114 2.70 -2.82 -16.70
N VAL A 115 3.01 -2.58 -15.42
CA VAL A 115 2.20 -3.02 -14.29
C VAL A 115 2.12 -1.92 -13.24
N ILE A 116 0.90 -1.65 -12.78
CA ILE A 116 0.61 -0.84 -11.60
C ILE A 116 0.13 -1.79 -10.51
N LYS A 117 0.87 -1.91 -9.42
CA LYS A 117 0.45 -2.64 -8.21
C LYS A 117 0.08 -1.63 -7.14
N ARG A 118 -1.08 -1.79 -6.52
CA ARG A 118 -1.53 -0.94 -5.40
C ARG A 118 -1.71 -1.79 -4.16
N VAL A 119 -1.20 -1.32 -3.03
CA VAL A 119 -1.37 -1.97 -1.73
C VAL A 119 -2.22 -1.08 -0.85
N TYR A 120 -3.40 -1.56 -0.49
CA TYR A 120 -4.32 -0.89 0.41
C TYR A 120 -4.05 -1.41 1.83
N LEU A 121 -3.54 -0.52 2.68
CA LEU A 121 -3.22 -0.84 4.07
C LEU A 121 -4.51 -1.04 4.85
N ARG A 122 -4.55 -2.09 5.68
CA ARG A 122 -5.74 -2.48 6.45
C ARG A 122 -5.69 -2.05 7.90
N ASN A 123 -4.84 -1.06 8.19
CA ASN A 123 -4.72 -0.46 9.51
C ASN A 123 -6.11 -0.11 10.07
N PRO A 124 -6.39 -0.45 11.34
CA PRO A 124 -7.60 0.01 12.00
C PRO A 124 -7.43 1.46 12.46
N CYS A 125 -8.54 2.17 12.67
CA CYS A 125 -8.53 3.40 13.45
C CYS A 125 -8.46 3.03 14.95
N TRP A 126 -7.48 3.55 15.67
CA TRP A 126 -7.30 3.37 17.11
C TRP A 126 -8.05 4.41 17.95
N GLU A 127 -8.58 5.48 17.34
CA GLU A 127 -9.37 6.49 18.07
C GLU A 127 -10.58 5.87 18.76
N GLY A 128 -10.65 5.99 20.09
CA GLY A 128 -11.75 5.45 20.89
C GLY A 128 -11.76 3.93 21.03
N ILE A 129 -10.78 3.20 20.49
CA ILE A 129 -10.67 1.75 20.59
C ILE A 129 -9.56 1.38 21.56
N GLY A 130 -9.90 0.67 22.64
CA GLY A 130 -8.92 0.25 23.63
C GLY A 130 -8.03 -0.92 23.19
N CYS A 131 -8.56 -1.83 22.35
CA CYS A 131 -7.85 -3.06 21.98
C CYS A 131 -8.53 -3.80 20.81
N ILE A 132 -7.76 -4.21 19.79
CA ILE A 132 -8.24 -5.16 18.77
C ILE A 132 -7.67 -6.54 19.07
N LEU A 133 -8.56 -7.49 19.31
CA LEU A 133 -8.22 -8.86 19.70
C LEU A 133 -7.80 -9.70 18.49
N ILE A 134 -6.49 -9.83 18.28
CA ILE A 134 -5.93 -10.65 17.20
C ILE A 134 -5.20 -11.87 17.78
N LYS A 135 -5.48 -13.04 17.20
CA LYS A 135 -4.77 -14.28 17.53
C LYS A 135 -3.36 -14.25 16.92
N GLN A 136 -2.33 -14.30 17.76
CA GLN A 136 -0.92 -14.24 17.34
C GLN A 136 -0.54 -15.22 16.23
N LYS A 137 -1.10 -16.42 16.24
CA LYS A 137 -0.82 -17.44 15.22
C LYS A 137 -1.16 -17.00 13.79
N ASN A 138 -2.08 -16.04 13.66
CA ASN A 138 -2.51 -15.48 12.38
C ASN A 138 -1.65 -14.29 11.94
N ILE A 139 -0.63 -13.90 12.70
CA ILE A 139 0.22 -12.75 12.39
C ILE A 139 1.58 -13.26 11.89
N ILE A 140 2.06 -12.68 10.81
CA ILE A 140 3.49 -12.63 10.44
C ILE A 140 3.94 -11.21 10.76
N GLN A 141 4.88 -11.06 11.68
CA GLN A 141 5.47 -9.75 11.96
C GLN A 141 6.77 -9.65 11.18
N ILE A 142 7.00 -8.50 10.55
CA ILE A 142 8.22 -8.13 9.87
C ILE A 142 8.71 -6.86 10.56
N HIS A 143 9.89 -6.94 11.16
CA HIS A 143 10.57 -5.79 11.73
C HIS A 143 11.93 -5.67 11.07
N ASN A 144 12.17 -4.57 10.37
CA ASN A 144 13.35 -4.36 9.53
C ASN A 144 13.50 -5.47 8.46
N ASP A 145 14.38 -6.44 8.70
CA ASP A 145 14.65 -7.61 7.85
C ASP A 145 14.34 -8.95 8.56
N THR A 146 13.72 -8.90 9.73
CA THR A 146 13.46 -10.05 10.58
C THR A 146 11.96 -10.36 10.62
N ILE A 147 11.61 -11.60 10.31
CA ILE A 147 10.27 -12.14 10.47
C ILE A 147 10.16 -12.78 11.85
N SER A 148 9.08 -12.50 12.57
CA SER A 148 8.74 -13.20 13.81
C SER A 148 7.34 -13.84 13.73
N LYS A 149 7.20 -14.99 14.40
CA LYS A 149 5.98 -15.80 14.45
C LYS A 149 5.64 -16.20 15.88
N SER A 150 4.42 -16.69 16.07
CA SER A 150 3.94 -17.11 17.41
C SER A 150 4.58 -18.40 17.94
N ASP A 151 5.37 -19.09 17.12
CA ASP A 151 6.22 -20.21 17.53
C ASP A 151 7.50 -19.78 18.26
N ARG A 152 7.70 -18.45 18.42
CA ARG A 152 8.85 -17.82 19.08
C ARG A 152 10.17 -17.96 18.33
N PHE A 153 10.11 -18.30 17.03
CA PHE A 153 11.29 -18.27 16.16
C PHE A 153 11.36 -16.97 15.38
N PHE A 154 12.59 -16.58 15.08
CA PHE A 154 12.93 -15.49 14.19
C PHE A 154 13.47 -16.08 12.89
N TYR A 155 13.04 -15.51 11.76
CA TYR A 155 13.47 -15.92 10.43
C TYR A 155 14.00 -14.69 9.69
N PRO A 156 15.03 -14.83 8.84
CA PRO A 156 15.39 -13.73 7.95
C PRO A 156 14.27 -13.49 6.95
N LEU A 157 14.12 -12.25 6.46
CA LEU A 157 13.13 -11.88 5.45
C LEU A 157 13.22 -12.75 4.19
N ASP A 158 14.40 -13.31 3.90
CA ASP A 158 14.61 -14.28 2.82
C ASP A 158 13.78 -15.57 2.95
N SER A 159 13.33 -15.89 4.15
CA SER A 159 12.48 -17.05 4.41
C SER A 159 10.99 -16.79 4.20
N LEU A 160 10.59 -15.58 3.77
CA LEU A 160 9.18 -15.17 3.71
C LEU A 160 8.28 -16.15 2.94
N THR A 161 8.72 -16.66 1.78
CA THR A 161 7.96 -17.64 0.99
C THR A 161 7.66 -18.90 1.79
N SER A 162 8.66 -19.41 2.52
CA SER A 162 8.51 -20.63 3.32
C SER A 162 7.60 -20.42 4.52
N VAL A 163 7.65 -19.24 5.14
CA VAL A 163 6.76 -18.85 6.26
C VAL A 163 5.32 -18.72 5.75
N LEU A 164 5.10 -17.97 4.67
CA LEU A 164 3.77 -17.83 4.05
C LEU A 164 3.20 -19.19 3.66
N LYS A 165 3.98 -20.03 2.98
CA LYS A 165 3.55 -21.37 2.57
C LYS A 165 3.09 -22.22 3.75
N LYS A 166 3.85 -22.20 4.86
CA LYS A 166 3.45 -22.90 6.09
C LYS A 166 2.11 -22.39 6.62
N ASP A 167 1.90 -21.08 6.69
CA ASP A 167 0.62 -20.50 7.14
C ASP A 167 -0.55 -20.88 6.22
N PHE A 168 -0.32 -20.93 4.90
CA PHE A 168 -1.35 -21.28 3.91
C PHE A 168 -1.75 -22.76 3.96
N GLU A 169 -0.77 -23.64 4.11
CA GLU A 169 -0.98 -25.09 4.06
C GLU A 169 -1.32 -25.70 5.42
N ASN A 170 -1.20 -24.92 6.51
CA ASN A 170 -1.34 -25.42 7.87
C ASN A 170 -2.71 -26.05 8.14
N ASN A 171 -3.81 -25.45 7.66
CA ASN A 171 -5.17 -25.95 7.86
C ASN A 171 -5.49 -26.32 9.33
N GLY A 172 -4.89 -25.59 10.28
CA GLY A 172 -5.05 -25.82 11.72
C GLY A 172 -4.25 -26.97 12.34
N LYS A 173 -3.37 -27.65 11.59
CA LYS A 173 -2.55 -28.77 12.07
C LYS A 173 -1.55 -28.35 13.15
N ILE A 174 -0.85 -27.24 12.94
CA ILE A 174 0.14 -26.69 13.86
C ILE A 174 -0.50 -25.50 14.61
N PRO A 175 -0.64 -25.57 15.95
CA PRO A 175 -1.37 -24.55 16.72
C PRO A 175 -0.78 -23.13 16.66
N SER A 176 0.53 -23.00 16.43
CA SER A 176 1.26 -21.73 16.34
C SER A 176 1.21 -21.07 14.95
N TRP A 177 0.53 -21.70 13.99
CA TRP A 177 0.40 -21.21 12.61
C TRP A 177 -1.06 -20.88 12.30
N SER A 178 -1.27 -20.06 11.27
CA SER A 178 -2.59 -19.61 10.83
C SER A 178 -3.44 -20.81 10.46
N VAL A 179 -4.74 -20.72 10.71
CA VAL A 179 -5.66 -21.81 10.33
C VAL A 179 -5.98 -21.76 8.84
N SER A 180 -5.94 -20.57 8.25
CA SER A 180 -6.23 -20.37 6.82
C SER A 180 -5.60 -19.07 6.30
N PRO A 181 -5.39 -18.94 4.99
CA PRO A 181 -4.87 -17.72 4.37
C PRO A 181 -5.73 -16.48 4.68
N GLU A 182 -7.07 -16.62 4.73
CA GLU A 182 -7.99 -15.50 4.94
C GLU A 182 -7.88 -14.91 6.34
N LYS A 183 -7.33 -15.65 7.30
CA LYS A 183 -7.09 -15.17 8.66
C LYS A 183 -5.73 -14.49 8.82
N LEU A 184 -4.79 -14.75 7.91
CA LEU A 184 -3.43 -14.25 7.97
C LEU A 184 -3.40 -12.71 7.89
N MET A 185 -2.50 -12.09 8.63
CA MET A 185 -2.20 -10.67 8.58
C MET A 185 -0.69 -10.46 8.67
N ILE A 186 -0.18 -9.49 7.92
CA ILE A 186 1.23 -9.13 7.89
C ILE A 186 1.38 -7.78 8.57
N PHE A 187 2.20 -7.76 9.61
CA PHE A 187 2.48 -6.55 10.39
C PHE A 187 3.89 -6.12 10.02
N ILE A 188 4.05 -4.87 9.60
CA ILE A 188 5.36 -4.33 9.21
C ILE A 188 5.68 -3.19 10.17
N SER A 189 6.91 -3.19 10.67
CA SER A 189 7.47 -2.16 11.54
C SER A 189 8.91 -1.89 11.13
N TYR A 190 9.38 -0.65 11.37
CA TYR A 190 10.75 -0.26 11.06
C TYR A 190 11.33 0.60 12.19
N ASP A 191 12.63 0.44 12.43
CA ASP A 191 13.41 1.50 13.05
C ASP A 191 13.59 2.66 12.04
N ASN A 192 13.63 3.90 12.51
CA ASN A 192 13.59 5.09 11.64
C ASN A 192 14.69 5.10 10.57
N ASP A 193 15.90 4.66 10.91
CA ASP A 193 17.07 4.59 10.04
C ASP A 193 16.99 3.47 8.98
N GLU A 194 16.06 2.53 9.14
CA GLU A 194 15.87 1.41 8.21
C GLU A 194 14.61 1.53 7.32
N MET A 195 13.75 2.52 7.58
CA MET A 195 12.47 2.70 6.90
C MET A 195 12.58 2.82 5.37
N GLU A 196 13.71 3.30 4.85
CA GLU A 196 13.98 3.36 3.39
C GLU A 196 13.81 2.00 2.68
N ARG A 197 13.88 0.89 3.43
CA ARG A 197 13.70 -0.48 2.92
C ARG A 197 12.23 -0.90 2.79
N LEU A 198 11.28 -0.12 3.35
CA LEU A 198 9.84 -0.44 3.32
C LEU A 198 9.30 -0.73 1.91
N PRO A 199 9.58 0.08 0.86
CA PRO A 199 9.11 -0.21 -0.49
C PRO A 199 9.55 -1.60 -0.97
N LYS A 200 10.82 -1.96 -0.76
CA LYS A 200 11.37 -3.26 -1.15
C LYS A 200 10.73 -4.41 -0.37
N THR A 201 10.44 -4.21 0.92
CA THR A 201 9.75 -5.20 1.75
C THR A 201 8.32 -5.42 1.28
N LEU A 202 7.59 -4.35 0.95
CA LEU A 202 6.23 -4.44 0.40
C LEU A 202 6.22 -5.16 -0.94
N GLU A 203 7.10 -4.80 -1.88
CA GLU A 203 7.25 -5.51 -3.16
C GLU A 203 7.52 -6.99 -2.95
N ARG A 204 8.42 -7.33 -2.00
CA ARG A 204 8.71 -8.71 -1.67
C ARG A 204 7.48 -9.44 -1.14
N VAL A 205 6.76 -8.84 -0.20
CA VAL A 205 5.53 -9.41 0.36
C VAL A 205 4.53 -9.72 -0.77
N ILE A 206 4.29 -8.76 -1.66
CA ILE A 206 3.38 -8.95 -2.80
C ILE A 206 3.86 -10.09 -3.70
N ASN A 207 5.13 -10.06 -4.11
CA ASN A 207 5.68 -11.04 -5.05
C ASN A 207 5.70 -12.45 -4.47
N GLU A 208 6.00 -12.62 -3.17
CA GLU A 208 5.95 -13.94 -2.53
C GLU A 208 4.52 -14.43 -2.31
N TYR A 209 3.59 -13.52 -2.05
CA TYR A 209 2.17 -13.84 -1.89
C TYR A 209 1.52 -14.26 -3.23
N GLU A 210 1.84 -13.57 -4.33
CA GLU A 210 1.38 -13.92 -5.69
C GLU A 210 1.83 -15.32 -6.13
N LYS A 211 2.96 -15.84 -5.62
CA LYS A 211 3.43 -17.20 -5.91
C LYS A 211 2.56 -18.29 -5.28
N LEU A 212 1.77 -17.93 -4.27
CA LEU A 212 1.00 -18.88 -3.44
C LEU A 212 -0.50 -18.81 -3.69
N THR A 213 -1.02 -17.70 -4.22
CA THR A 213 -2.46 -17.53 -4.48
C THR A 213 -2.76 -16.44 -5.50
N ASP A 214 -3.88 -16.61 -6.21
CA ASP A 214 -4.50 -15.57 -7.05
C ASP A 214 -5.41 -14.61 -6.26
N SER A 215 -5.62 -14.88 -4.96
CA SER A 215 -6.43 -14.02 -4.10
C SER A 215 -5.76 -12.66 -3.95
N VAL A 216 -6.53 -11.57 -4.05
CA VAL A 216 -6.04 -10.20 -3.77
C VAL A 216 -6.23 -9.78 -2.30
N VAL A 217 -6.76 -10.67 -1.45
CA VAL A 217 -7.10 -10.37 -0.05
C VAL A 217 -5.85 -10.42 0.84
N LEU A 218 -4.98 -9.43 0.64
CA LEU A 218 -3.74 -9.23 1.39
C LEU A 218 -3.96 -8.18 2.49
N LYS A 219 -3.77 -8.56 3.76
CA LYS A 219 -3.95 -7.67 4.91
C LYS A 219 -2.59 -7.26 5.48
N ILE A 220 -2.15 -6.05 5.14
CA ILE A 220 -0.91 -5.45 5.66
C ILE A 220 -1.25 -4.32 6.61
N TRP A 221 -0.67 -4.36 7.81
CA TRP A 221 -0.75 -3.30 8.81
C TRP A 221 0.64 -2.72 9.05
N LEU A 222 0.77 -1.41 9.00
CA LEU A 222 1.95 -0.73 9.54
C LEU A 222 1.76 -0.56 11.05
N ASN A 223 2.77 -0.84 11.85
CA ASN A 223 2.64 -0.74 13.30
C ASN A 223 3.97 -0.36 13.98
N ASP A 224 3.89 0.04 15.24
CA ASP A 224 5.06 0.05 16.12
C ASP A 224 5.66 -1.36 16.25
N LYS A 225 6.96 -1.42 16.53
CA LYS A 225 7.63 -2.66 16.90
C LYS A 225 6.93 -3.27 18.12
N PHE A 226 6.67 -4.57 18.05
CA PHE A 226 6.14 -5.28 19.21
C PHE A 226 7.24 -5.54 20.24
N ASP A 227 7.02 -5.05 21.45
CA ASP A 227 7.74 -5.54 22.62
C ASP A 227 7.24 -6.96 22.92
N ILE A 228 7.99 -7.96 22.49
CA ILE A 228 7.78 -9.33 22.95
C ILE A 228 8.24 -9.36 24.41
N PRO A 229 7.35 -9.61 25.39
CA PRO A 229 7.76 -9.67 26.78
C PRO A 229 8.82 -10.77 26.92
N PRO A 230 9.88 -10.55 27.73
CA PRO A 230 10.89 -11.57 27.96
C PRO A 230 10.22 -12.85 28.46
N PRO A 231 10.75 -14.03 28.10
CA PRO A 231 10.19 -15.29 28.58
C PRO A 231 10.09 -15.27 30.11
N PRO A 232 9.03 -15.86 30.69
CA PRO A 232 8.88 -15.89 32.14
C PRO A 232 10.13 -16.54 32.76
N PRO A 233 10.63 -16.02 33.90
CA PRO A 233 11.79 -16.58 34.56
C PRO A 233 11.55 -18.07 34.87
N PRO A 234 12.61 -18.91 34.85
CA PRO A 234 12.50 -20.31 35.21
C PRO A 234 11.82 -20.48 36.57
N PRO A 235 11.00 -21.54 36.78
CA PRO A 235 10.49 -21.84 38.11
C PRO A 235 11.65 -21.91 39.09
N LYS A 236 11.54 -21.22 40.24
CA LYS A 236 12.54 -21.37 41.31
C LYS A 236 12.57 -22.82 41.71
N GLU A 237 13.75 -23.45 41.67
CA GLU A 237 13.93 -24.77 42.25
C GLU A 237 13.54 -24.70 43.72
N ILE A 238 12.55 -25.51 44.11
CA ILE A 238 12.17 -25.67 45.51
C ILE A 238 13.23 -26.62 46.07
N GLY A 239 14.22 -26.05 46.75
CA GLY A 239 15.20 -26.78 47.56
C GLY A 239 14.60 -27.29 48.86
#